data_AF-A0A1I3RF11-F1
#
_entry.id   AF-A0A1I3RF11-F1
#
_cell.length_a   1.000
_cell.length_b   1.000
_cell.length_c   1.000
_cell.angle_alpha   90.00
_cell.angle_beta   90.00
_cell.angle_gamma   90.00
#
_symmetry.space_group_name_H-M   'P 1'
#
loop_
_entity.id
_entity.type
_entity.pdbx_description
1 polymer ?
#
loop_
_entity_poly.entity_id
_entity_poly.type
_entity_poly.pdbx_seq_one_letter_code
_entity_poly.pdbx_strand_id
1 'polypeptide(L)'
;MRKFLAGILLLGIGAGAFWFTGPYWPEIASTIPTLKKAVEDIQGLHVVKSDALPKEEVPMVIARHLQNRDQTFTIKYKVDPQIINKYQEVVGTERKNQITKEIDLEFKRLFDHALREDEYLEHVIEKYTCRWTYSDWTKEVTLYFDEIVYRESKQETEAVDVVAERLVDKLIRPEMTEYQKVKKIHDYIVNHVKYVLVDNGREKNTAYTALFEKRSACYGYSMLAYKMLEKAGVDAHIVTGKAIADFNDGKLVGHAWNLVKIKGQWYHMDVTFDDPIGPSDAQKPFYDYFLISDKRIKKNHFWNPEEQKYDMPVAERSYPR
;
A
#
# COMPACT_ATOMS: atom_id res chain seq x y z
N MET A 1 -28.80 -36.64 -2.71
CA MET A 1 -28.64 -35.43 -1.87
C MET A 1 -28.01 -34.21 -2.57
N ARG A 2 -27.94 -34.15 -3.91
CA ARG A 2 -27.44 -32.96 -4.65
C ARG A 2 -28.49 -32.29 -5.56
N LYS A 3 -29.77 -32.66 -5.44
CA LYS A 3 -30.89 -32.09 -6.21
C LYS A 3 -32.07 -31.57 -5.36
N PHE A 4 -31.92 -31.49 -4.03
CA PHE A 4 -33.00 -31.04 -3.14
C PHE A 4 -32.85 -29.59 -2.64
N LEU A 5 -31.67 -28.98 -2.82
CA LEU A 5 -31.39 -27.61 -2.35
C LEU A 5 -31.75 -26.49 -3.35
N ALA A 6 -32.15 -26.83 -4.58
CA ALA A 6 -32.56 -25.85 -5.59
C ALA A 6 -34.04 -25.42 -5.47
N GLY A 7 -34.84 -26.05 -4.62
CA GLY A 7 -36.29 -25.80 -4.51
C GLY A 7 -36.72 -24.78 -3.46
N ILE A 8 -35.86 -24.39 -2.52
CA ILE A 8 -36.25 -23.54 -1.37
C ILE A 8 -36.00 -22.04 -1.62
N LEU A 9 -35.18 -21.70 -2.63
CA LEU A 9 -34.87 -20.30 -2.97
C LEU A 9 -35.90 -19.60 -3.88
N LEU A 10 -37.01 -20.26 -4.22
CA LEU A 10 -38.07 -19.71 -5.10
C LEU A 10 -39.44 -19.52 -4.41
N LEU A 11 -39.55 -19.69 -3.10
CA LEU A 11 -40.80 -19.47 -2.34
C LEU A 11 -40.66 -18.38 -1.27
N GLY A 12 -39.97 -17.30 -1.61
CA GLY A 12 -40.04 -16.04 -0.87
C GLY A 12 -40.97 -15.08 -1.60
N ILE A 13 -42.28 -15.18 -1.33
CA ILE A 13 -43.36 -14.17 -1.44
C ILE A 13 -44.65 -14.98 -1.61
N GLY A 14 -45.42 -15.12 -0.54
CA GLY A 14 -46.71 -15.80 -0.54
C GLY A 14 -47.09 -16.27 0.86
N ALA A 15 -47.67 -15.36 1.64
CA ALA A 15 -48.35 -15.73 2.88
C ALA A 15 -49.45 -16.77 2.57
N GLY A 16 -49.37 -17.95 3.19
CA GLY A 16 -50.37 -19.00 3.05
C GLY A 16 -50.03 -20.19 3.91
N ALA A 17 -50.79 -20.37 4.99
CA ALA A 17 -50.69 -21.53 5.88
C ALA A 17 -50.87 -22.84 5.10
N PHE A 18 -49.83 -23.66 5.03
CA PHE A 18 -49.92 -25.05 4.58
C PHE A 18 -49.34 -25.95 5.66
N TRP A 19 -50.23 -26.65 6.37
CA TRP A 19 -49.87 -27.70 7.32
C TRP A 19 -49.48 -28.97 6.55
N PHE A 20 -48.19 -29.21 6.35
CA PHE A 20 -47.68 -30.47 5.82
C PHE A 20 -47.14 -31.35 6.95
N THR A 21 -47.90 -32.39 7.33
CA THR A 21 -47.50 -33.42 8.32
C THR A 21 -46.67 -34.53 7.66
N GLY A 22 -45.61 -34.17 6.93
CA GLY A 22 -44.69 -35.13 6.32
C GLY A 22 -43.61 -35.61 7.30
N PRO A 23 -43.07 -36.84 7.14
CA PRO A 23 -42.12 -37.47 8.08
C PRO A 23 -40.78 -36.73 8.25
N TYR A 24 -40.50 -35.73 7.41
CA TYR A 24 -39.28 -34.91 7.44
C TYR A 24 -39.49 -33.51 8.05
N TRP A 25 -40.72 -33.15 8.43
CA TRP A 25 -41.03 -31.83 9.00
C TRP A 25 -40.30 -31.55 10.32
N PRO A 26 -40.13 -32.50 11.26
CA PRO A 26 -39.39 -32.25 12.49
C PRO A 26 -37.90 -31.92 12.26
N GLU A 27 -37.27 -32.53 11.24
CA GLU A 27 -35.88 -32.26 10.86
C GLU A 27 -35.72 -30.92 10.12
N ILE A 28 -36.69 -30.54 9.30
CA ILE A 28 -36.71 -29.22 8.65
C ILE A 28 -36.98 -28.12 9.69
N ALA A 29 -37.95 -28.34 10.59
CA ALA A 29 -38.29 -27.39 11.64
C ALA A 29 -37.13 -27.15 12.63
N SER A 30 -36.34 -28.18 12.94
CA SER A 30 -35.17 -28.04 13.83
C SER A 30 -33.97 -27.36 13.17
N THR A 31 -33.88 -27.37 11.83
CA THR A 31 -32.80 -26.71 11.08
C THR A 31 -33.11 -25.25 10.73
N ILE A 32 -34.37 -24.83 10.71
CA ILE A 32 -34.79 -23.44 10.43
C ILE A 32 -34.14 -22.42 11.41
N PRO A 33 -34.18 -22.62 12.75
CA PRO A 33 -33.53 -21.69 13.67
C PRO A 33 -32.02 -21.60 13.49
N THR A 34 -31.38 -22.72 13.16
CA THR A 34 -29.93 -22.81 12.94
C THR A 34 -29.52 -22.15 11.64
N LEU A 35 -30.31 -22.30 10.58
CA LEU A 35 -30.13 -21.59 9.31
C LEU A 35 -30.40 -20.09 9.47
N LYS A 36 -31.43 -19.70 10.23
CA LYS A 36 -31.71 -18.30 10.52
C LYS A 36 -30.57 -17.66 11.30
N LYS A 37 -30.06 -18.35 12.32
CA LYS A 37 -28.90 -17.92 13.10
C LYS A 37 -27.62 -17.88 12.25
N ALA A 38 -27.38 -18.87 11.39
CA ALA A 38 -26.23 -18.85 10.48
C ALA A 38 -26.33 -17.71 9.46
N VAL A 39 -27.53 -17.39 8.97
CA VAL A 39 -27.78 -16.22 8.11
C VAL A 39 -27.58 -14.93 8.89
N GLU A 40 -28.06 -14.83 10.13
CA GLU A 40 -27.85 -13.69 11.02
C GLU A 40 -26.38 -13.52 11.42
N ASP A 41 -25.63 -14.61 11.61
CA ASP A 41 -24.19 -14.62 11.91
C ASP A 41 -23.38 -14.25 10.66
N ILE A 42 -23.76 -14.73 9.47
CA ILE A 42 -23.18 -14.33 8.17
C ILE A 42 -23.50 -12.85 7.85
N GLN A 43 -24.72 -12.39 8.15
CA GLN A 43 -25.12 -10.99 8.00
C GLN A 43 -24.47 -10.10 9.07
N GLY A 44 -24.22 -10.62 10.26
CA GLY A 44 -23.55 -9.96 11.37
C GLY A 44 -22.03 -9.90 11.21
N LEU A 45 -21.44 -10.80 10.42
CA LEU A 45 -20.00 -10.83 10.18
C LEU A 45 -19.51 -9.68 9.31
N HIS A 46 -20.32 -9.02 8.48
CA HIS A 46 -19.86 -7.96 7.56
C HIS A 46 -20.85 -6.81 7.31
N VAL A 47 -21.71 -6.46 8.28
CA VAL A 47 -22.45 -5.18 8.23
C VAL A 47 -22.30 -4.46 9.56
N VAL A 48 -21.21 -3.70 9.69
CA VAL A 48 -21.24 -2.53 10.57
C VAL A 48 -22.37 -1.66 10.06
N LYS A 49 -23.45 -1.51 10.84
CA LYS A 49 -24.46 -0.47 10.64
C LYS A 49 -23.83 0.88 10.96
N SER A 50 -22.85 1.31 10.17
CA SER A 50 -22.41 2.70 10.14
C SER A 50 -23.24 3.45 9.12
N ASP A 51 -23.68 4.63 9.52
CA ASP A 51 -24.29 5.60 8.61
C ASP A 51 -23.27 5.97 7.52
N ALA A 52 -23.78 6.31 6.34
CA ALA A 52 -22.91 6.72 5.24
C ALA A 52 -22.21 8.04 5.58
N LEU A 53 -20.89 8.03 5.53
CA LEU A 53 -20.04 9.19 5.76
C LEU A 53 -20.20 10.24 4.63
N PRO A 54 -19.97 11.52 4.93
CA PRO A 54 -19.61 12.50 3.92
C PRO A 54 -18.37 12.03 3.15
N LYS A 55 -18.32 12.29 1.84
CA LYS A 55 -17.22 11.83 0.98
C LYS A 55 -15.87 12.38 1.44
N GLU A 56 -15.87 13.61 1.95
CA GLU A 56 -14.70 14.36 2.38
C GLU A 56 -14.01 13.72 3.59
N GLU A 57 -14.75 12.95 4.39
CA GLU A 57 -14.24 12.25 5.58
C GLU A 57 -13.64 10.87 5.24
N VAL A 58 -14.01 10.29 4.09
CA VAL A 58 -13.60 8.94 3.69
C VAL A 58 -12.07 8.76 3.67
N PRO A 59 -11.26 9.67 3.10
CA PRO A 59 -9.80 9.52 3.08
C PRO A 59 -9.21 9.44 4.49
N MET A 60 -9.72 10.22 5.44
CA MET A 60 -9.26 10.22 6.83
C MET A 60 -9.58 8.90 7.54
N VAL A 61 -10.75 8.32 7.28
CA VAL A 61 -11.15 7.03 7.85
C VAL A 61 -10.32 5.90 7.26
N ILE A 62 -10.07 5.89 5.94
CA ILE A 62 -9.15 4.94 5.31
C ILE A 62 -7.76 5.08 5.94
N ALA A 63 -7.21 6.29 6.00
CA ALA A 63 -5.88 6.53 6.55
C ALA A 63 -5.73 6.00 7.98
N ARG A 64 -6.74 6.22 8.83
CA ARG A 64 -6.74 5.72 10.22
C ARG A 64 -6.68 4.19 10.28
N HIS A 65 -7.45 3.49 9.45
CA HIS A 65 -7.42 2.03 9.38
C HIS A 65 -6.04 1.52 8.92
N LEU A 66 -5.47 2.14 7.88
CA LEU A 66 -4.14 1.78 7.36
C LEU A 66 -3.03 2.04 8.40
N GLN A 67 -3.09 3.16 9.11
CA GLN A 67 -2.18 3.50 10.21
C GLN A 67 -2.27 2.52 11.39
N ASN A 68 -3.46 1.98 11.65
CA ASN A 68 -3.65 0.94 12.66
C ASN A 68 -3.27 -0.47 12.18
N ARG A 69 -2.92 -0.62 10.90
CA ARG A 69 -2.66 -1.91 10.26
C ARG A 69 -3.87 -2.84 10.28
N ASP A 70 -5.08 -2.28 10.19
CA ASP A 70 -6.29 -3.08 10.08
C ASP A 70 -6.25 -3.88 8.78
N GLN A 71 -6.42 -5.20 8.88
CA GLN A 71 -6.32 -6.11 7.73
C GLN A 71 -7.61 -6.15 6.90
N THR A 72 -8.74 -5.81 7.51
CA THR A 72 -10.04 -5.72 6.86
C THR A 72 -10.85 -4.59 7.49
N PHE A 73 -11.64 -3.90 6.68
CA PHE A 73 -12.63 -2.92 7.15
C PHE A 73 -13.63 -2.58 6.05
N THR A 74 -14.73 -1.95 6.43
CA THR A 74 -15.80 -1.53 5.51
C THR A 74 -16.13 -0.07 5.74
N ILE A 75 -16.20 0.70 4.65
CA ILE A 75 -16.57 2.11 4.69
C ILE A 75 -17.78 2.32 3.79
N LYS A 76 -18.77 3.06 4.28
CA LYS A 76 -19.91 3.49 3.48
C LYS A 76 -19.90 5.01 3.36
N TYR A 77 -20.13 5.53 2.17
CA TYR A 77 -20.18 6.97 1.93
C TYR A 77 -21.25 7.35 0.90
N LYS A 78 -21.69 8.60 0.95
CA LYS A 78 -22.65 9.15 -0.02
C LYS A 78 -21.91 9.60 -1.28
N VAL A 79 -22.39 9.15 -2.44
CA VAL A 79 -21.84 9.57 -3.73
C VAL A 79 -22.25 11.00 -4.02
N ASP A 80 -21.36 11.77 -4.64
CA ASP A 80 -21.68 13.11 -5.13
C ASP A 80 -22.87 13.03 -6.12
N PRO A 81 -24.00 13.71 -5.82
CA PRO A 81 -25.15 13.73 -6.72
C PRO A 81 -24.79 14.16 -8.15
N GLN A 82 -23.77 14.99 -8.34
CA GLN A 82 -23.33 15.43 -9.66
C GLN A 82 -22.85 14.27 -10.55
N ILE A 83 -22.15 13.28 -9.98
CA ILE A 83 -21.68 12.08 -10.69
C ILE A 83 -22.89 11.30 -11.23
N ILE A 84 -23.92 11.15 -10.39
CA ILE A 84 -25.13 10.41 -10.76
C ILE A 84 -25.97 11.20 -11.77
N ASN A 85 -26.03 12.53 -11.61
CA ASN A 85 -26.84 13.40 -12.44
C ASN A 85 -26.31 13.52 -13.87
N LYS A 86 -24.98 13.46 -14.05
CA LYS A 86 -24.31 13.47 -15.36
C LYS A 86 -24.82 12.39 -16.34
N TYR A 87 -25.34 11.27 -15.82
CA TYR A 87 -25.80 10.14 -16.62
C TYR A 87 -27.29 9.84 -16.43
N GLN A 88 -28.11 10.84 -16.05
CA GLN A 88 -29.55 10.65 -15.87
C GLN A 88 -30.29 10.27 -17.16
N GLU A 89 -29.84 10.79 -18.30
CA GLU A 89 -30.45 10.51 -19.61
C GLU A 89 -29.95 9.21 -20.26
N VAL A 90 -28.87 8.64 -19.74
CA VAL A 90 -28.32 7.36 -20.20
C VAL A 90 -29.09 6.24 -19.51
N VAL A 91 -29.48 5.20 -20.24
CA VAL A 91 -30.29 4.10 -19.70
C VAL A 91 -29.61 2.73 -19.82
N GLY A 92 -30.08 1.77 -19.02
CA GLY A 92 -29.67 0.38 -19.10
C GLY A 92 -28.18 0.15 -18.78
N THR A 93 -27.56 -0.79 -19.50
CA THR A 93 -26.19 -1.24 -19.27
C THR A 93 -25.16 -0.12 -19.44
N GLU A 94 -25.37 0.80 -20.38
CA GLU A 94 -24.43 1.88 -20.63
C GLU A 94 -24.33 2.83 -19.42
N ARG A 95 -25.47 3.18 -18.81
CA ARG A 95 -25.49 3.99 -17.59
C ARG A 95 -24.70 3.33 -16.47
N LYS A 96 -24.89 2.02 -16.29
CA LYS A 96 -24.19 1.23 -15.27
C LYS A 96 -22.68 1.26 -15.50
N ASN A 97 -22.22 1.04 -16.74
CA ASN A 97 -20.80 1.05 -17.08
C ASN A 97 -20.15 2.41 -16.82
N GLN A 98 -20.85 3.52 -17.12
CA GLN A 98 -20.34 4.87 -16.88
C GLN A 98 -20.23 5.18 -15.39
N ILE A 99 -21.27 4.85 -14.60
CA ILE A 99 -21.24 5.02 -13.14
C ILE A 99 -20.13 4.17 -12.51
N THR A 100 -19.93 2.93 -12.95
CA THR A 100 -18.84 2.06 -12.48
C THR A 100 -17.48 2.73 -12.68
N LYS A 101 -17.20 3.27 -13.88
CA LYS A 101 -15.93 3.95 -14.15
C LYS A 101 -15.70 5.16 -13.25
N GLU A 102 -16.73 5.96 -13.02
CA GLU A 102 -16.62 7.14 -12.14
C GLU A 102 -16.38 6.75 -10.68
N ILE A 103 -17.03 5.69 -10.19
CA ILE A 103 -16.80 5.19 -8.82
C ILE A 103 -15.39 4.59 -8.70
N ASP A 104 -14.89 3.88 -9.71
CA ASP A 104 -13.51 3.37 -9.71
C ASP A 104 -12.49 4.52 -9.64
N LEU A 105 -12.70 5.59 -10.41
CA LEU A 105 -11.86 6.80 -10.38
C LEU A 105 -11.99 7.56 -9.05
N GLU A 106 -13.19 7.64 -8.48
CA GLU A 106 -13.43 8.24 -7.18
C GLU A 106 -12.73 7.45 -6.07
N PHE A 107 -12.86 6.12 -6.06
CA PHE A 107 -12.14 5.26 -5.13
C PHE A 107 -10.63 5.47 -5.22
N LYS A 108 -10.05 5.47 -6.43
CA LYS A 108 -8.62 5.75 -6.61
C LYS A 108 -8.21 7.08 -5.98
N ARG A 109 -8.97 8.15 -6.24
CA ARG A 109 -8.71 9.48 -5.65
C ARG A 109 -8.81 9.48 -4.12
N LEU A 110 -9.81 8.79 -3.55
CA LEU A 110 -9.99 8.71 -2.10
C LEU A 110 -8.84 7.93 -1.44
N PHE A 111 -8.42 6.82 -2.07
CA PHE A 111 -7.32 6.00 -1.57
C PHE A 111 -5.97 6.71 -1.71
N ASP A 112 -5.70 7.36 -2.85
CA ASP A 112 -4.51 8.19 -3.05
C ASP A 112 -4.46 9.35 -2.04
N HIS A 113 -5.60 9.98 -1.74
CA HIS A 113 -5.69 11.03 -0.72
C HIS A 113 -5.42 10.47 0.69
N ALA A 114 -5.92 9.27 1.02
CA ALA A 114 -5.66 8.64 2.31
C ALA A 114 -4.17 8.38 2.57
N LEU A 115 -3.38 8.15 1.52
CA LEU A 115 -1.95 7.89 1.58
C LEU A 115 -1.08 9.13 1.36
N ARG A 116 -1.67 10.28 0.99
CA ARG A 116 -0.93 11.47 0.53
C ARG A 116 0.09 11.99 1.53
N GLU A 117 -0.25 11.94 2.82
CA GLU A 117 0.60 12.46 3.90
C GLU A 117 1.53 11.40 4.51
N ASP A 118 1.45 10.15 4.06
CA ASP A 118 2.21 9.03 4.62
C ASP A 118 2.71 8.10 3.50
N GLU A 119 3.69 8.60 2.75
CA GLU A 119 4.34 7.85 1.67
C GLU A 119 4.98 6.56 2.19
N TYR A 120 5.52 6.57 3.42
CA TYR A 120 6.05 5.36 4.02
C TYR A 120 4.98 4.27 4.13
N LEU A 121 3.77 4.62 4.56
CA LEU A 121 2.64 3.69 4.69
C LEU A 121 2.23 3.07 3.35
N GLU A 122 2.30 3.81 2.25
CA GLU A 122 2.07 3.27 0.91
C GLU A 122 3.04 2.11 0.63
N HIS A 123 4.32 2.24 0.98
CA HIS A 123 5.32 1.19 0.78
C HIS A 123 5.27 0.07 1.83
N VAL A 124 4.63 0.31 2.98
CA VAL A 124 4.33 -0.74 3.96
C VAL A 124 3.21 -1.66 3.48
N ILE A 125 2.26 -1.17 2.68
CA ILE A 125 1.19 -1.99 2.10
C ILE A 125 1.78 -2.87 1.00
N GLU A 126 1.80 -4.18 1.23
CA GLU A 126 2.28 -5.15 0.24
C GLU A 126 1.24 -5.42 -0.84
N LYS A 127 0.00 -5.62 -0.41
CA LYS A 127 -1.15 -5.86 -1.28
C LYS A 127 -2.42 -5.48 -0.55
N TYR A 128 -3.43 -5.12 -1.32
CA TYR A 128 -4.79 -4.96 -0.82
C TYR A 128 -5.80 -5.43 -1.86
N THR A 129 -6.98 -5.82 -1.38
CA THR A 129 -8.16 -6.04 -2.21
C THR A 129 -9.29 -5.18 -1.68
N CYS A 130 -9.87 -4.36 -2.56
CA CYS A 130 -11.04 -3.55 -2.25
C CYS A 130 -12.12 -3.82 -3.29
N ARG A 131 -13.25 -4.36 -2.86
CA ARG A 131 -14.48 -4.43 -3.66
C ARG A 131 -15.39 -3.28 -3.28
N TRP A 132 -16.33 -2.93 -4.14
CA TRP A 132 -17.34 -1.95 -3.78
C TRP A 132 -18.72 -2.33 -4.31
N THR A 133 -19.76 -1.80 -3.66
CA THR A 133 -21.15 -1.85 -4.11
C THR A 133 -21.72 -0.45 -4.16
N TYR A 134 -22.68 -0.22 -5.07
CA TYR A 134 -23.40 1.04 -5.19
C TYR A 134 -24.91 0.79 -5.16
N SER A 135 -25.63 1.61 -4.40
CA SER A 135 -27.08 1.58 -4.28
C SER A 135 -27.70 2.78 -4.98
N ASP A 136 -28.46 2.55 -6.05
CA ASP A 136 -29.19 3.61 -6.74
C ASP A 136 -30.32 4.21 -5.87
N TRP A 137 -30.81 3.49 -4.86
CA TRP A 137 -31.87 3.96 -3.98
C TRP A 137 -31.35 4.92 -2.92
N THR A 138 -30.24 4.54 -2.27
CA THR A 138 -29.66 5.32 -1.17
C THR A 138 -28.59 6.31 -1.65
N LYS A 139 -28.12 6.16 -2.90
CA LYS A 139 -27.00 6.93 -3.48
C LYS A 139 -25.71 6.77 -2.67
N GLU A 140 -25.48 5.56 -2.17
CA GLU A 140 -24.35 5.22 -1.32
C GLU A 140 -23.43 4.21 -2.01
N VAL A 141 -22.13 4.37 -1.79
CA VAL A 141 -21.11 3.36 -2.08
C VAL A 141 -20.65 2.72 -0.78
N THR A 142 -20.52 1.39 -0.78
CA THR A 142 -19.85 0.65 0.29
C THR A 142 -18.56 0.05 -0.26
N LEU A 143 -17.42 0.43 0.34
CA LEU A 143 -16.10 -0.13 0.09
C LEU A 143 -15.84 -1.26 1.08
N TYR A 144 -15.39 -2.41 0.58
CA TYR A 144 -15.04 -3.60 1.34
C TYR A 144 -13.55 -3.89 1.13
N PHE A 145 -12.73 -3.54 2.11
CA PHE A 145 -11.33 -3.95 2.16
C PHE A 145 -11.28 -5.36 2.75
N ASP A 146 -11.26 -6.37 1.88
CA ASP A 146 -11.36 -7.78 2.28
C ASP A 146 -10.03 -8.38 2.71
N GLU A 147 -8.93 -7.81 2.24
CA GLU A 147 -7.58 -8.20 2.61
C GLU A 147 -6.65 -7.01 2.42
N ILE A 148 -5.87 -6.69 3.45
CA ILE A 148 -4.70 -5.83 3.37
C ILE A 148 -3.55 -6.56 4.05
N VAL A 149 -2.46 -6.75 3.31
CA VAL A 149 -1.23 -7.32 3.84
C VAL A 149 -0.19 -6.22 3.96
N TYR A 150 0.41 -6.15 5.13
CA TYR A 150 1.43 -5.17 5.47
C TYR A 150 2.77 -5.89 5.61
N ARG A 151 3.82 -5.31 5.03
CA ARG A 151 5.20 -5.80 5.16
C ARG A 151 5.73 -5.62 6.58
N GLU A 152 5.26 -4.55 7.24
CA GLU A 152 5.72 -4.10 8.55
C GLU A 152 4.52 -3.80 9.46
N SER A 153 4.56 -4.33 10.68
CA SER A 153 3.57 -4.02 11.72
C SER A 153 3.73 -2.59 12.25
N LYS A 154 2.70 -2.08 12.92
CA LYS A 154 2.73 -0.73 13.51
C LYS A 154 3.87 -0.59 14.53
N GLN A 155 4.06 -1.61 15.37
CA GLN A 155 5.10 -1.63 16.40
C GLN A 155 6.51 -1.70 15.79
N GLU A 156 6.69 -2.46 14.70
CA GLU A 156 7.95 -2.47 13.95
C GLU A 156 8.25 -1.08 13.35
N THR A 157 7.26 -0.41 12.75
CA THR A 157 7.42 0.97 12.23
C THR A 157 7.77 1.96 13.34
N GLU A 158 7.06 1.92 14.48
CA GLU A 158 7.35 2.79 15.63
C GLU A 158 8.76 2.54 16.19
N ALA A 159 9.20 1.28 16.25
CA ALA A 159 10.55 0.92 16.67
C ALA A 159 11.62 1.46 15.69
N VAL A 160 11.37 1.35 14.38
CA VAL A 160 12.22 1.95 13.34
C VAL A 160 12.31 3.46 13.55
N ASP A 161 11.17 4.12 13.77
CA ASP A 161 11.12 5.57 13.93
C ASP A 161 11.99 6.06 15.10
N VAL A 162 11.90 5.39 16.26
CA VAL A 162 12.68 5.73 17.46
C VAL A 162 14.17 5.47 17.26
N VAL A 163 14.55 4.35 16.67
CA VAL A 163 15.98 4.01 16.50
C VAL A 163 16.63 4.80 15.39
N ALA A 164 15.92 5.05 14.28
CA ALA A 164 16.40 5.90 13.21
C ALA A 164 16.64 7.34 13.68
N GLU A 165 15.75 7.90 14.51
CA GLU A 165 15.93 9.24 15.09
C GLU A 165 17.22 9.32 15.93
N ARG A 166 17.42 8.37 16.85
CA ARG A 166 18.63 8.31 17.68
C ARG A 166 19.91 8.15 16.86
N LEU A 167 19.85 7.41 15.76
CA LEU A 167 20.99 7.25 14.86
C LEU A 167 21.28 8.53 14.10
N VAL A 168 20.25 9.20 13.59
CA VAL A 168 20.38 10.49 12.92
C VAL A 168 20.98 11.52 13.86
N ASP A 169 20.51 11.64 15.10
CA ASP A 169 21.06 12.54 16.12
C ASP A 169 22.56 12.31 16.39
N LYS A 170 23.00 11.05 16.30
CA LYS A 170 24.41 10.68 16.49
C LYS A 170 25.27 10.95 15.24
N LEU A 171 24.71 10.74 14.05
CA LEU A 171 25.43 10.80 12.78
C LEU A 171 25.49 12.20 12.19
N ILE A 172 24.44 12.99 12.40
CA ILE A 172 24.17 14.26 11.74
C ILE A 172 24.36 15.41 12.71
N ARG A 173 25.09 16.44 12.26
CA ARG A 173 25.26 17.67 13.02
C ARG A 173 24.53 18.82 12.33
N PRO A 174 24.05 19.84 13.07
CA PRO A 174 23.26 20.94 12.50
C PRO A 174 23.95 21.67 11.35
N GLU A 175 25.29 21.79 11.37
CA GLU A 175 26.09 22.49 10.37
C GLU A 175 26.32 21.69 9.07
N MET A 176 25.91 20.41 9.02
CA MET A 176 26.09 19.59 7.83
C MET A 176 25.17 20.07 6.69
N THR A 177 25.75 20.23 5.50
CA THR A 177 25.00 20.42 4.26
C THR A 177 24.13 19.21 3.94
N GLU A 178 23.07 19.38 3.15
CA GLU A 178 22.22 18.27 2.67
C GLU A 178 23.07 17.14 2.08
N TYR A 179 24.02 17.46 1.21
CA TYR A 179 24.95 16.47 0.64
C TYR A 179 25.69 15.66 1.73
N GLN A 180 26.22 16.32 2.76
CA GLN A 180 26.94 15.63 3.84
C GLN A 180 26.01 14.74 4.65
N LYS A 181 24.77 15.18 4.91
CA LYS A 181 23.75 14.39 5.60
C LYS A 181 23.40 13.13 4.80
N VAL A 182 23.07 13.31 3.52
CA VAL A 182 22.71 12.22 2.61
C VAL A 182 23.84 11.22 2.49
N LYS A 183 25.09 11.68 2.31
CA LYS A 183 26.27 10.82 2.26
C LYS A 183 26.47 10.04 3.57
N LYS A 184 26.29 10.68 4.73
CA LYS A 184 26.44 10.02 6.04
C LYS A 184 25.42 8.91 6.25
N ILE A 185 24.17 9.13 5.86
CA ILE A 185 23.10 8.15 5.96
C ILE A 185 23.33 7.00 4.97
N HIS A 186 23.63 7.33 3.72
CA HIS A 186 24.01 6.36 2.69
C HIS A 186 25.14 5.43 3.17
N ASP A 187 26.26 6.03 3.58
CA ASP A 187 27.43 5.28 4.06
C ASP A 187 27.09 4.45 5.30
N TYR A 188 26.25 4.97 6.21
CA TYR A 188 25.82 4.22 7.38
C TYR A 188 25.06 2.95 6.98
N ILE A 189 24.06 3.06 6.10
CA ILE A 189 23.24 1.92 5.69
C ILE A 189 24.10 0.86 4.98
N VAL A 190 24.91 1.26 4.00
CA VAL A 190 25.80 0.34 3.27
C VAL A 190 26.76 -0.40 4.21
N ASN A 191 27.29 0.27 5.23
CA ASN A 191 28.24 -0.36 6.16
C ASN A 191 27.58 -1.20 7.27
N HIS A 192 26.26 -1.14 7.45
CA HIS A 192 25.57 -1.79 8.59
C HIS A 192 24.45 -2.72 8.19
N VAL A 193 24.03 -2.73 6.93
CA VAL A 193 23.01 -3.63 6.41
C VAL A 193 23.66 -4.54 5.39
N LYS A 194 23.40 -5.84 5.49
CA LYS A 194 23.86 -6.83 4.52
C LYS A 194 22.76 -7.12 3.52
N TYR A 195 23.07 -7.02 2.23
CA TYR A 195 22.10 -7.38 1.20
C TYR A 195 21.85 -8.90 1.22
N VAL A 196 20.58 -9.28 1.26
CA VAL A 196 20.13 -10.67 1.14
C VAL A 196 19.10 -10.80 0.03
N LEU A 197 19.20 -11.85 -0.76
CA LEU A 197 18.16 -12.18 -1.73
C LEU A 197 16.93 -12.69 -0.97
N VAL A 198 15.76 -12.16 -1.32
CA VAL A 198 14.49 -12.62 -0.76
C VAL A 198 14.11 -13.92 -1.45
N ASP A 199 14.69 -15.02 -0.98
CA ASP A 199 14.37 -16.35 -1.49
C ASP A 199 13.07 -16.88 -0.85
N ASN A 200 12.13 -17.28 -1.71
CA ASN A 200 10.90 -18.00 -1.33
C ASN A 200 10.00 -17.28 -0.30
N GLY A 201 10.04 -15.95 -0.23
CA GLY A 201 9.18 -15.15 0.66
C GLY A 201 9.49 -15.31 2.16
N ARG A 202 10.66 -15.86 2.53
CA ARG A 202 11.04 -16.09 3.93
C ARG A 202 11.70 -14.88 4.59
N GLU A 203 12.39 -14.06 3.82
CA GLU A 203 13.07 -12.86 4.32
C GLU A 203 12.14 -11.65 4.16
N LYS A 204 11.85 -10.96 5.28
CA LYS A 204 11.12 -9.69 5.22
C LYS A 204 12.02 -8.61 4.62
N ASN A 205 11.46 -7.80 3.75
CA ASN A 205 12.14 -6.72 3.03
C ASN A 205 11.63 -5.36 3.52
N THR A 206 12.00 -4.96 4.73
CA THR A 206 11.47 -3.76 5.41
C THR A 206 12.57 -2.94 6.09
N ALA A 207 12.25 -1.69 6.45
CA ALA A 207 13.18 -0.87 7.23
C ALA A 207 13.50 -1.52 8.58
N TYR A 208 12.53 -2.22 9.19
CA TYR A 208 12.76 -2.98 10.41
C TYR A 208 13.83 -4.06 10.24
N THR A 209 13.77 -4.91 9.21
CA THR A 209 14.81 -5.94 9.01
C THR A 209 16.16 -5.34 8.68
N ALA A 210 16.18 -4.29 7.86
CA ALA A 210 17.41 -3.53 7.58
C ALA A 210 18.04 -2.99 8.87
N LEU A 211 17.24 -2.36 9.73
CA LEU A 211 17.74 -1.67 10.91
C LEU A 211 18.06 -2.60 12.09
N PHE A 212 17.23 -3.60 12.37
CA PHE A 212 17.37 -4.45 13.56
C PHE A 212 18.06 -5.77 13.27
N GLU A 213 17.73 -6.41 12.15
CA GLU A 213 18.33 -7.69 11.75
C GLU A 213 19.62 -7.53 10.96
N LYS A 214 19.93 -6.29 10.55
CA LYS A 214 21.13 -5.91 9.78
C LYS A 214 21.22 -6.64 8.45
N ARG A 215 20.07 -7.04 7.89
CA ARG A 215 19.96 -7.67 6.58
C ARG A 215 18.61 -7.39 5.95
N SER A 216 18.60 -7.06 4.67
CA SER A 216 17.37 -6.83 3.91
C SER A 216 17.64 -6.83 2.41
N ALA A 217 16.62 -6.54 1.61
CA ALA A 217 16.76 -6.28 0.18
C ALA A 217 16.36 -4.82 -0.14
N CYS A 218 16.13 -4.52 -1.42
CA CYS A 218 15.98 -3.15 -1.92
C CYS A 218 14.89 -2.31 -1.23
N TYR A 219 13.75 -2.89 -0.84
CA TYR A 219 12.73 -2.16 -0.07
C TYR A 219 13.23 -1.78 1.32
N GLY A 220 13.88 -2.70 2.05
CA GLY A 220 14.36 -2.38 3.38
C GLY A 220 15.45 -1.31 3.39
N TYR A 221 16.32 -1.31 2.39
CA TYR A 221 17.32 -0.26 2.21
C TYR A 221 16.67 1.09 1.90
N SER A 222 15.78 1.15 0.90
CA SER A 222 15.15 2.40 0.48
C SER A 222 14.20 2.98 1.53
N MET A 223 13.45 2.13 2.24
CA MET A 223 12.57 2.54 3.34
C MET A 223 13.35 3.04 4.56
N LEU A 224 14.47 2.39 4.92
CA LEU A 224 15.33 2.87 6.01
C LEU A 224 16.01 4.20 5.64
N ALA A 225 16.52 4.31 4.40
CA ALA A 225 17.10 5.55 3.90
C ALA A 225 16.11 6.71 3.94
N TYR A 226 14.87 6.48 3.46
CA TYR A 226 13.78 7.46 3.53
C TYR A 226 13.55 7.94 4.97
N LYS A 227 13.33 7.02 5.93
CA LYS A 227 13.09 7.37 7.34
C LYS A 227 14.26 8.15 7.96
N MET A 228 15.49 7.77 7.66
CA MET A 228 16.67 8.47 8.20
C MET A 228 16.87 9.85 7.56
N LEU A 229 16.57 10.00 6.26
CA LEU A 229 16.68 11.27 5.54
C LEU A 229 15.64 12.28 5.99
N GLU A 230 14.38 11.87 6.14
CA GLU A 230 13.31 12.73 6.66
C GLU A 230 13.66 13.25 8.05
N LYS A 231 14.11 12.37 8.96
CA LYS A 231 14.55 12.74 10.31
C LYS A 231 15.78 13.66 10.31
N ALA A 232 16.61 13.60 9.27
CA ALA A 232 17.74 14.52 9.09
C ALA A 232 17.34 15.87 8.46
N GLY A 233 16.05 16.06 8.16
CA GLY A 233 15.50 17.24 7.51
C GLY A 233 15.92 17.34 6.03
N VAL A 234 15.99 16.21 5.33
CA VAL A 234 16.25 16.14 3.89
C VAL A 234 15.04 15.54 3.20
N ASP A 235 14.45 16.27 2.26
CA ASP A 235 13.33 15.77 1.46
C ASP A 235 13.77 14.54 0.66
N ALA A 236 13.01 13.45 0.78
CA ALA A 236 13.26 12.20 0.11
C ALA A 236 11.94 11.55 -0.34
N HIS A 237 12.00 10.75 -1.39
CA HIS A 237 10.90 9.90 -1.85
C HIS A 237 11.42 8.49 -2.09
N ILE A 238 10.55 7.49 -1.98
CA ILE A 238 10.81 6.11 -2.38
C ILE A 238 10.30 5.95 -3.81
N VAL A 239 11.14 5.39 -4.67
CA VAL A 239 10.77 5.09 -6.06
C VAL A 239 10.73 3.59 -6.22
N THR A 240 9.63 3.09 -6.77
CA THR A 240 9.47 1.68 -7.12
C THR A 240 9.46 1.52 -8.64
N GLY A 241 10.06 0.43 -9.11
CA GLY A 241 10.11 0.13 -10.53
C GLY A 241 10.81 -1.18 -10.77
N LYS A 242 11.66 -1.21 -11.80
CA LYS A 242 12.49 -2.35 -12.14
C LYS A 242 13.93 -1.92 -12.37
N ALA A 243 14.88 -2.80 -12.10
CA ALA A 243 16.29 -2.57 -12.38
C ALA A 243 16.95 -3.80 -13.01
N ILE A 244 17.96 -3.59 -13.85
CA ILE A 244 18.86 -4.65 -14.33
C ILE A 244 19.98 -4.80 -13.30
N ALA A 245 19.99 -5.94 -12.62
CA ALA A 245 20.97 -6.26 -11.60
C ALA A 245 22.02 -7.26 -12.13
N ASP A 246 23.29 -6.91 -12.06
CA ASP A 246 24.39 -7.76 -12.52
C ASP A 246 24.45 -9.09 -11.76
N PHE A 247 24.09 -9.07 -10.47
CA PHE A 247 24.04 -10.27 -9.62
C PHE A 247 22.88 -11.23 -9.95
N ASN A 248 21.99 -10.87 -10.88
CA ASN A 248 20.90 -11.73 -11.35
C ASN A 248 20.99 -12.01 -12.86
N ASP A 249 22.18 -12.32 -13.35
CA ASP A 249 22.47 -12.56 -14.78
C ASP A 249 22.06 -11.40 -15.71
N GLY A 250 22.01 -10.17 -15.20
CA GLY A 250 21.51 -9.02 -15.95
C GLY A 250 20.00 -9.06 -16.23
N LYS A 251 19.22 -9.81 -15.45
CA LYS A 251 17.75 -9.85 -15.58
C LYS A 251 17.11 -8.63 -14.94
N LEU A 252 15.97 -8.25 -15.51
CA LEU A 252 15.11 -7.20 -15.00
C LEU A 252 14.34 -7.71 -13.77
N VAL A 253 14.54 -7.08 -12.62
CA VAL A 253 13.87 -7.41 -11.35
C VAL A 253 13.08 -6.24 -10.81
N GLY A 254 12.04 -6.51 -10.02
CA GLY A 254 11.38 -5.46 -9.25
C GLY A 254 12.37 -4.81 -8.28
N HIS A 255 12.37 -3.49 -8.18
CA HIS A 255 13.38 -2.74 -7.44
C HIS A 255 12.80 -1.51 -6.76
N ALA A 256 13.46 -1.06 -5.69
CA ALA A 256 13.12 0.15 -4.94
C ALA A 256 14.39 0.91 -4.55
N TRP A 257 14.37 2.23 -4.73
CA TRP A 257 15.47 3.15 -4.41
C TRP A 257 14.90 4.50 -3.96
N ASN A 258 15.73 5.53 -3.79
CA ASN A 258 15.26 6.85 -3.35
C ASN A 258 15.52 7.97 -4.37
N LEU A 259 14.63 8.95 -4.36
CA LEU A 259 14.92 10.32 -4.82
C LEU A 259 15.23 11.17 -3.60
N VAL A 260 16.26 12.02 -3.71
CA VAL A 260 16.71 12.88 -2.62
C VAL A 260 16.92 14.29 -3.14
N LYS A 261 16.44 15.28 -2.40
CA LYS A 261 16.56 16.68 -2.79
C LYS A 261 17.80 17.32 -2.19
N ILE A 262 18.58 17.97 -3.04
CA ILE A 262 19.74 18.75 -2.63
C ILE A 262 19.71 20.08 -3.37
N LYS A 263 19.76 21.20 -2.64
CA LYS A 263 19.75 22.56 -3.18
C LYS A 263 18.60 22.79 -4.17
N GLY A 264 17.43 22.24 -3.86
CA GLY A 264 16.21 22.39 -4.68
C GLY A 264 16.12 21.49 -5.92
N GLN A 265 17.09 20.61 -6.16
CA GLN A 265 17.05 19.64 -7.26
C GLN A 265 16.95 18.21 -6.74
N TRP A 266 16.21 17.37 -7.45
CA TRP A 266 16.06 15.95 -7.11
C TRP A 266 17.12 15.10 -7.79
N TYR A 267 17.67 14.14 -7.05
CA TYR A 267 18.68 13.20 -7.52
C TYR A 267 18.30 11.78 -7.12
N HIS A 268 18.62 10.82 -7.97
CA HIS A 268 18.49 9.40 -7.63
C HIS A 268 19.62 8.98 -6.69
N MET A 269 19.27 8.19 -5.68
CA MET A 269 20.18 7.52 -4.77
C MET A 269 19.71 6.08 -4.60
N ASP A 270 20.55 5.13 -5.04
CA ASP A 270 20.30 3.71 -4.83
C ASP A 270 21.36 3.13 -3.88
N VAL A 271 20.98 3.06 -2.61
CA VAL A 271 21.85 2.53 -1.54
C VAL A 271 22.11 1.03 -1.72
N THR A 272 21.21 0.30 -2.37
CA THR A 272 21.35 -1.15 -2.60
C THR A 272 22.36 -1.43 -3.70
N PHE A 273 22.32 -0.70 -4.81
CA PHE A 273 23.28 -0.89 -5.90
C PHE A 273 24.66 -0.29 -5.57
N ASP A 274 24.74 0.62 -4.59
CA ASP A 274 25.99 1.11 -4.01
C ASP A 274 26.53 0.23 -2.86
N ASP A 275 25.82 -0.85 -2.49
CA ASP A 275 26.26 -1.85 -1.52
C ASP A 275 27.17 -2.90 -2.19
N PRO A 276 28.45 -2.98 -1.83
CA PRO A 276 29.40 -3.90 -2.44
C PRO A 276 29.17 -5.36 -1.99
N ILE A 277 28.60 -6.17 -2.89
CA ILE A 277 28.34 -7.60 -2.63
C ILE A 277 29.66 -8.41 -2.70
N GLY A 278 30.19 -8.81 -1.54
CA GLY A 278 31.35 -9.73 -1.43
C GLY A 278 31.75 -10.04 0.04
N PRO A 279 32.81 -10.83 0.30
CA PRO A 279 33.26 -11.13 1.67
C PRO A 279 33.61 -9.86 2.47
N SER A 280 33.26 -9.89 3.76
CA SER A 280 32.73 -8.74 4.53
C SER A 280 33.73 -7.68 5.01
N ASP A 281 35.05 -7.93 4.98
CA ASP A 281 35.89 -7.27 5.98
C ASP A 281 36.63 -6.00 5.51
N ALA A 282 36.36 -5.48 4.30
CA ALA A 282 37.05 -4.28 3.80
C ALA A 282 36.32 -3.43 2.74
N GLN A 283 35.06 -3.70 2.42
CA GLN A 283 34.43 -3.03 1.27
C GLN A 283 33.85 -1.68 1.66
N LYS A 284 34.41 -0.62 1.06
CA LYS A 284 33.89 0.75 1.18
C LYS A 284 32.63 0.89 0.32
N PRO A 285 31.68 1.75 0.70
CA PRO A 285 30.51 2.03 -0.13
C PRO A 285 30.93 2.43 -1.55
N PHE A 286 30.26 1.88 -2.55
CA PHE A 286 30.31 2.43 -3.89
C PHE A 286 29.52 3.73 -3.94
N TYR A 287 29.63 4.42 -5.08
CA TYR A 287 28.90 5.66 -5.33
C TYR A 287 28.44 5.72 -6.79
N ASP A 288 28.29 4.60 -7.48
CA ASP A 288 27.87 4.61 -8.88
C ASP A 288 26.43 5.11 -9.06
N TYR A 289 25.61 4.96 -8.01
CA TYR A 289 24.21 5.36 -7.97
C TYR A 289 23.93 6.47 -6.95
N PHE A 290 24.95 7.02 -6.32
CA PHE A 290 24.84 8.11 -5.37
C PHE A 290 24.66 9.48 -6.07
N LEU A 291 23.49 10.08 -5.86
CA LEU A 291 23.12 11.43 -6.32
C LEU A 291 23.26 11.63 -7.84
N ILE A 292 22.67 10.71 -8.60
CA ILE A 292 22.75 10.71 -10.06
C ILE A 292 21.49 11.27 -10.73
N SER A 293 21.68 11.79 -11.94
CA SER A 293 20.59 12.31 -12.77
C SER A 293 19.70 11.23 -13.35
N ASP A 294 18.50 11.63 -13.77
CA ASP A 294 17.56 10.88 -14.60
C ASP A 294 18.25 10.21 -15.81
N LYS A 295 19.11 10.98 -16.51
CA LYS A 295 19.85 10.49 -17.68
C LYS A 295 20.79 9.33 -17.34
N ARG A 296 21.33 9.31 -16.12
CA ARG A 296 22.26 8.26 -15.68
C ARG A 296 21.51 7.02 -15.20
N ILE A 297 20.51 7.20 -14.35
CA ILE A 297 19.78 6.10 -13.71
C ILE A 297 18.93 5.31 -14.72
N LYS A 298 18.35 5.97 -15.74
CA LYS A 298 17.52 5.34 -16.81
C LYS A 298 18.27 4.33 -17.68
N LYS A 299 19.59 4.21 -17.54
CA LYS A 299 20.37 3.21 -18.27
C LYS A 299 20.06 1.78 -17.84
N ASN A 300 19.70 1.59 -16.58
CA ASN A 300 19.37 0.27 -16.03
C ASN A 300 18.24 0.27 -15.00
N HIS A 301 17.66 1.42 -14.67
CA HIS A 301 16.45 1.55 -13.85
C HIS A 301 15.28 2.06 -14.67
N PHE A 302 14.11 1.48 -14.43
CA PHE A 302 12.89 1.74 -15.17
C PHE A 302 11.75 1.93 -14.18
N TRP A 303 11.18 3.13 -14.14
CA TRP A 303 10.01 3.48 -13.34
C TRP A 303 8.99 4.18 -14.23
N ASN A 304 7.74 4.28 -13.76
CA ASN A 304 6.71 5.06 -14.43
C ASN A 304 6.74 6.50 -13.90
N PRO A 305 7.14 7.51 -14.71
CA PRO A 305 7.11 8.90 -14.28
C PRO A 305 5.68 9.41 -14.01
N GLU A 306 4.66 8.82 -14.63
CA GLU A 306 3.26 9.21 -14.40
C GLU A 306 2.73 8.75 -13.03
N GLU A 307 3.40 7.79 -12.39
CA GLU A 307 3.11 7.35 -11.02
C GLU A 307 3.84 8.21 -9.97
N GLN A 308 4.71 9.14 -10.39
CA GLN A 308 5.31 10.10 -9.47
C GLN A 308 4.27 11.15 -9.07
N LYS A 309 3.86 11.11 -7.79
CA LYS A 309 2.82 11.98 -7.23
C LYS A 309 3.23 13.45 -7.12
N TYR A 310 4.52 13.75 -7.25
CA TYR A 310 5.07 15.08 -7.03
C TYR A 310 5.80 15.60 -8.27
N ASP A 311 5.63 16.89 -8.57
CA ASP A 311 6.42 17.60 -9.56
C ASP A 311 7.86 17.76 -9.05
N MET A 312 8.70 16.79 -9.40
CA MET A 312 10.08 16.68 -8.97
C MET A 312 10.98 17.02 -10.16
N PRO A 313 11.40 18.29 -10.34
CA PRO A 313 12.35 18.63 -11.39
C PRO A 313 13.69 17.95 -11.08
N VAL A 314 13.91 16.79 -11.71
CA VAL A 314 15.12 15.99 -11.53
C VAL A 314 16.29 16.72 -12.18
N ALA A 315 17.45 16.66 -11.53
CA ALA A 315 18.66 17.28 -12.05
C ALA A 315 19.06 16.70 -13.41
N GLU A 316 19.35 17.56 -14.38
CA GLU A 316 19.83 17.16 -15.71
C GLU A 316 21.21 16.49 -15.67
N ARG A 317 21.98 16.76 -14.60
CA ARG A 317 23.34 16.25 -14.39
C ARG A 317 23.46 15.72 -12.96
N SER A 318 24.29 14.69 -12.79
CA SER A 318 24.59 14.15 -11.45
C SER A 318 25.27 15.21 -10.58
N TYR A 319 25.09 15.13 -9.26
CA TYR A 319 25.65 16.09 -8.33
C TYR A 319 27.19 16.06 -8.39
N PRO A 320 27.88 17.21 -8.51
CA PRO A 320 29.34 17.26 -8.53
C PRO A 320 29.89 16.83 -7.17
N ARG A 321 30.76 15.81 -7.17
CA ARG A 321 31.30 15.20 -5.95
C ARG A 321 32.63 15.79 -5.55
#